data_AF-A0A482WQJ9-F1
#
_entry.id   AF-A0A482WQJ9-F1
#
_cell.length_a   1.000
_cell.length_b   1.000
_cell.length_c   1.000
_cell.angle_alpha   90.00
_cell.angle_beta   90.00
_cell.angle_gamma   90.00
#
_symmetry.space_group_name_H-M   'P 1'
#
loop_
_entity.id
_entity.type
_entity.pdbx_description
1 polymer ?
#
loop_
_entity_poly.entity_id
_entity_poly.type
_entity_poly.pdbx_seq_one_letter_code
_entity_poly.pdbx_strand_id
1 'polypeptide(L)'
;MKKKYYYNFDRLQSFDEAILEPPVISIKTKGKVPKRAKVFSVLLPCSGNSSGIAGFSIGLLIESRKGRPLPGTPLRLRLRKECTERGNNVYRST
;
A
#
# COMPACT_ATOMS: atom_id res chain seq x y z
N MET A 1 -27.17 17.78 7.10
CA MET A 1 -25.98 17.75 6.21
C MET A 1 -25.28 16.39 6.28
N LYS A 2 -24.94 15.74 5.16
CA LYS A 2 -24.15 14.48 5.18
C LYS A 2 -22.69 14.76 5.57
N LYS A 3 -22.13 13.99 6.52
CA LYS A 3 -20.72 14.09 6.93
C LYS A 3 -19.82 13.86 5.70
N LYS A 4 -18.77 14.66 5.57
CA LYS A 4 -17.76 14.56 4.50
C LYS A 4 -16.43 14.22 5.13
N TYR A 5 -15.79 13.17 4.63
CA TYR A 5 -14.48 12.71 5.08
C TYR A 5 -13.48 12.76 3.93
N TYR A 6 -12.22 12.96 4.30
CA TYR A 6 -11.08 12.99 3.42
C TYR A 6 -10.08 11.95 3.90
N TYR A 7 -9.49 11.23 2.96
CA TYR A 7 -8.44 10.28 3.24
C TYR A 7 -7.09 10.86 2.82
N ASN A 8 -6.04 10.45 3.53
CA ASN A 8 -4.66 10.73 3.20
C ASN A 8 -3.81 9.49 3.50
N PHE A 9 -3.28 8.87 2.46
CA PHE A 9 -2.22 7.88 2.56
C PHE A 9 -0.90 8.61 2.81
N ASP A 10 -0.59 8.80 4.09
CA ASP A 10 0.57 9.56 4.55
C ASP A 10 1.83 8.71 4.66
N ARG A 11 1.71 7.39 4.48
CA ARG A 11 2.84 6.46 4.45
C ARG A 11 2.58 5.33 3.45
N LEU A 12 3.48 5.18 2.49
CA LEU A 12 3.57 4.06 1.56
C LEU A 12 5.07 3.77 1.42
N GLN A 13 5.60 2.93 2.31
CA GLN A 13 7.04 2.79 2.49
C GLN A 13 7.43 1.32 2.51
N SER A 14 8.43 0.95 1.72
CA SER A 14 9.18 -0.30 1.90
C SER A 14 10.32 -0.10 2.89
N PHE A 15 10.68 -1.14 3.63
CA PHE A 15 11.87 -1.15 4.50
C PHE A 15 13.08 -1.79 3.83
N ASP A 16 12.89 -2.43 2.68
CA ASP A 16 13.96 -3.03 1.88
C ASP A 16 13.60 -2.95 0.39
N GLU A 17 14.07 -1.89 -0.27
CA GLU A 17 13.79 -1.62 -1.69
C GLU A 17 14.59 -2.51 -2.65
N ALA A 18 15.58 -3.26 -2.16
CA ALA A 18 16.26 -4.26 -2.98
C ALA A 18 15.36 -5.48 -3.26
N ILE A 19 14.42 -5.78 -2.35
CA ILE A 19 13.49 -6.91 -2.46
C ILE A 19 12.09 -6.44 -2.89
N LEU A 20 11.59 -5.34 -2.29
CA LEU A 20 10.22 -4.88 -2.45
C LEU A 20 10.18 -3.36 -2.63
N GLU A 21 9.61 -2.89 -3.72
CA GLU A 21 9.37 -1.46 -3.95
C GLU A 21 8.30 -0.89 -2.99
N PRO A 22 8.24 0.43 -2.80
CA PRO A 22 7.19 1.06 -2.01
C PRO A 22 5.77 0.68 -2.51
N PRO A 23 4.80 0.44 -1.61
CA PRO A 23 3.42 0.13 -2.00
C PRO A 23 2.81 1.20 -2.92
N VAL A 24 2.16 0.77 -4.00
CA VAL A 24 1.47 1.66 -4.94
C VAL A 24 -0.03 1.48 -4.81
N ILE A 25 -0.79 2.58 -4.80
CA ILE A 25 -2.25 2.54 -4.69
C ILE A 25 -2.92 2.94 -6.01
N SER A 26 -4.05 2.32 -6.34
CA SER A 26 -4.79 2.58 -7.58
C SER A 26 -5.63 3.88 -7.57
N ILE A 27 -5.44 4.73 -6.57
CA ILE A 27 -6.14 6.00 -6.36
C ILE A 27 -5.11 7.07 -5.98
N LYS A 28 -5.51 8.35 -5.97
CA LYS A 28 -4.64 9.42 -5.45
C LYS A 28 -4.32 9.17 -3.97
N THR A 29 -3.18 9.65 -3.49
CA THR A 29 -2.81 9.52 -2.06
C THR A 29 -3.70 10.35 -1.14
N LYS A 30 -4.24 11.46 -1.64
CA LYS A 30 -5.21 12.30 -0.91
C LYS A 30 -6.49 12.45 -1.72
N GLY A 31 -7.62 12.41 -1.05
CA GLY A 31 -8.90 12.60 -1.71
C GLY A 31 -10.07 12.55 -0.76
N LYS A 32 -11.26 12.66 -1.34
CA LYS A 32 -12.51 12.56 -0.59
C LYS A 32 -12.95 11.09 -0.53
N VAL A 33 -13.37 10.64 0.65
CA VAL A 33 -13.99 9.31 0.80
C VAL A 33 -15.28 9.26 -0.03
N PRO A 34 -15.43 8.29 -0.95
CA PRO A 34 -16.63 8.15 -1.78
C PRO A 34 -17.90 7.96 -0.95
N LYS A 35 -19.03 8.48 -1.44
CA LYS A 35 -20.34 8.33 -0.77
C LYS A 35 -20.91 6.90 -0.89
N ARG A 36 -20.51 6.17 -1.93
CA ARG A 36 -20.87 4.78 -2.20
C ARG A 36 -19.60 3.95 -2.09
N ALA A 37 -19.71 2.69 -1.66
CA ALA A 37 -18.58 1.78 -1.60
C ALA A 37 -17.85 1.75 -2.95
N LYS A 38 -16.53 1.87 -2.90
CA LYS A 38 -15.63 1.76 -4.05
C LYS A 38 -14.42 0.95 -3.63
N VAL A 39 -13.94 0.13 -4.55
CA VAL A 39 -12.73 -0.67 -4.37
C VAL A 39 -11.55 0.12 -4.92
N PHE A 40 -10.41 -0.01 -4.24
CA PHE A 40 -9.11 0.36 -4.75
C PHE A 40 -8.15 -0.79 -4.43
N SER A 41 -7.04 -0.84 -5.15
CA SER A 41 -6.01 -1.87 -4.96
C SER A 41 -4.75 -1.25 -4.35
N VAL A 42 -4.07 -2.05 -3.54
CA VAL A 42 -2.70 -1.79 -3.09
C VAL A 42 -1.82 -2.81 -3.79
N LEU A 43 -0.96 -2.34 -4.68
CA LEU A 43 0.05 -3.13 -5.35
C LEU A 43 1.32 -3.12 -4.50
N LEU A 44 1.95 -4.29 -4.39
CA LEU A 44 3.19 -4.51 -3.65
C LEU A 44 4.23 -5.06 -4.63
N PRO A 45 4.92 -4.20 -5.40
CA PRO A 45 5.81 -4.63 -6.45
C PRO A 45 7.10 -5.22 -5.86
N CYS A 46 7.49 -6.42 -6.28
CA CYS A 46 8.82 -6.95 -6.00
C CYS A 46 9.80 -6.34 -6.99
N SER A 47 11.00 -5.96 -6.55
CA SER A 47 12.00 -5.31 -7.40
C SER A 47 12.58 -6.25 -8.48
N GLY A 48 12.31 -7.56 -8.38
CA GLY A 48 12.67 -8.57 -9.38
C GLY A 48 14.13 -9.04 -9.33
N ASN A 49 15.01 -8.30 -8.64
CA ASN A 49 16.44 -8.58 -8.57
C ASN A 49 16.84 -9.55 -7.46
N SER A 50 15.94 -9.86 -6.53
CA SER A 50 16.25 -10.65 -5.34
C SER A 50 15.00 -11.35 -4.79
N SER A 51 15.17 -12.59 -4.36
CA SER A 51 14.18 -13.31 -3.56
C SER A 51 14.34 -12.96 -2.08
N GLY A 52 13.24 -12.88 -1.33
CA GLY A 52 13.27 -12.68 0.11
C GLY A 52 11.97 -12.14 0.69
N ILE A 53 11.98 -11.89 2.01
CA ILE A 53 10.84 -11.32 2.74
C ILE A 53 11.17 -9.89 3.14
N ALA A 54 10.46 -8.92 2.56
CA ALA A 54 10.60 -7.51 2.90
C ALA A 54 9.45 -7.03 3.80
N GLY A 55 9.77 -6.15 4.74
CA GLY A 55 8.77 -5.42 5.51
C GLY A 55 8.33 -4.16 4.79
N PHE A 56 7.07 -3.77 4.93
CA PHE A 56 6.55 -2.49 4.44
C PHE A 56 5.54 -1.89 5.40
N SER A 57 5.21 -0.62 5.22
CA SER A 57 4.20 0.07 6.01
C SER A 57 3.23 0.89 5.17
N ILE A 58 1.99 0.91 5.63
CA ILE A 58 0.89 1.70 5.07
C ILE A 58 0.29 2.54 6.19
N GLY A 59 0.19 3.85 5.94
CA GLY A 59 -0.44 4.83 6.80
C GLY A 59 -1.70 5.37 6.13
N LEU A 60 -2.83 5.37 6.84
CA LEU A 60 -4.08 5.94 6.34
C LEU A 60 -4.70 6.84 7.41
N LEU A 61 -4.65 8.14 7.18
CA LEU A 61 -5.39 9.14 7.94
C LEU A 61 -6.76 9.36 7.31
N ILE A 62 -7.82 9.39 8.13
CA ILE A 62 -9.14 9.83 7.69
C ILE A 62 -9.56 10.99 8.57
N GLU A 63 -9.92 12.11 7.94
CA GLU A 63 -10.26 13.33 8.64
C GLU A 63 -11.62 13.88 8.19
N SER A 64 -12.28 14.58 9.11
CA SER A 64 -13.46 15.38 8.78
C SER A 64 -13.08 16.61 7.96
N ARG A 65 -14.07 17.28 7.35
CA ARG A 65 -13.86 18.57 6.67
C ARG A 65 -13.16 19.65 7.53
N LYS A 66 -13.22 19.53 8.87
CA LYS A 66 -12.58 20.47 9.81
C LYS A 66 -11.13 20.07 10.15
N GLY A 67 -10.54 19.11 9.42
CA GLY A 67 -9.18 18.60 9.68
C GLY A 67 -9.06 17.74 10.95
N ARG A 68 -10.19 17.37 11.57
CA ARG A 68 -10.17 16.51 12.77
C ARG A 68 -10.04 15.04 12.35
N PRO A 69 -8.99 14.31 12.80
CA PRO A 69 -8.88 12.88 12.58
C PRO A 69 -10.08 12.13 13.14
N LEU A 70 -10.50 11.08 12.44
CA LEU A 70 -11.48 10.14 12.97
C LEU A 70 -10.83 9.25 14.04
N PRO A 71 -11.56 8.87 15.09
CA PRO A 71 -11.08 7.90 16.08
C PRO A 71 -10.54 6.64 15.41
N GLY A 72 -9.38 6.16 15.85
CA GLY A 72 -8.69 5.01 15.27
C GLY A 72 -7.83 5.33 14.03
N THR A 73 -7.72 6.61 13.64
CA THR A 73 -6.79 7.05 12.58
C THR A 73 -5.70 7.99 13.14
N PRO A 74 -4.48 8.01 12.58
CA PRO A 74 -4.05 7.26 11.39
C PRO A 74 -3.96 5.75 11.65
N LEU A 75 -4.52 4.96 10.73
CA LEU A 75 -4.30 3.52 10.71
C LEU A 75 -2.85 3.28 10.30
N ARG A 76 -2.09 2.55 11.12
CA ARG A 76 -0.67 2.25 10.90
C ARG A 76 -0.48 0.75 10.76
N LEU A 77 -0.31 0.29 9.52
CA LEU A 77 -0.02 -1.11 9.23
C LEU A 77 1.49 -1.27 9.01
N ARG A 78 2.06 -2.31 9.63
CA ARG A 78 3.40 -2.82 9.34
C ARG A 78 3.25 -4.30 9.01
N LEU A 79 3.53 -4.66 7.77
CA LEU A 79 3.29 -5.99 7.22
C LEU A 79 4.56 -6.49 6.54
N ARG A 80 4.57 -7.78 6.21
CA ARG A 80 5.67 -8.43 5.47
C ARG A 80 5.12 -9.01 4.18
N LYS A 81 5.95 -9.01 3.14
CA LYS A 81 5.65 -9.67 1.87
C LYS A 81 6.85 -10.50 1.43
N GLU A 82 6.56 -11.72 1.00
CA GLU A 82 7.50 -12.56 0.29
C GLU A 82 7.52 -12.21 -1.21
N CYS A 83 8.73 -12.13 -1.73
CA CYS A 83 9.07 -11.93 -3.13
C CYS A 83 9.97 -13.08 -3.57
N THR A 84 9.64 -13.67 -4.70
CA THR A 84 10.43 -14.73 -5.31
C THR A 84 10.82 -14.31 -6.72
N GLU A 85 12.08 -14.50 -7.06
CA GLU A 85 12.56 -14.36 -8.42
C GLU A 85 11.84 -15.41 -9.28
N ARG A 86 11.38 -14.99 -10.46
CA ARG A 86 10.85 -15.95 -11.43
C ARG A 86 12.02 -16.80 -11.89
N GLY A 87 12.09 -18.04 -11.41
CA GLY A 87 13.07 -19.00 -11.91
C GLY A 87 13.00 -19.03 -13.43
N ASN A 88 14.13 -18.81 -14.09
CA ASN A 88 14.27 -19.18 -15.49
C ASN A 88 13.93 -20.67 -15.56
N ASN A 89 12.73 -21.00 -16.03
CA ASN A 89 12.43 -22.35 -16.51
C ASN A 89 13.29 -22.55 -17.76
N VAL A 90 14.58 -22.79 -17.56
CA VAL A 90 15.40 -23.51 -18.52
C VAL A 90 14.81 -24.91 -18.51
N TYR A 91 13.89 -25.17 -19.44
CA TYR A 91 13.60 -26.53 -19.86
C TYR A 91 14.96 -27.12 -20.23
N ARG A 92 15.52 -27.91 -19.32
CA ARG A 92 16.76 -28.64 -19.51
C ARG A 92 16.41 -29.79 -20.44
N SER A 93 16.36 -29.49 -21.74
CA SER A 93 16.32 -30.51 -22.80
C SER A 93 17.69 -31.18 -22.83
N THR A 94 17.84 -32.22 -22.02
CA THR A 94 18.82 -33.29 -22.22
C THR A 94 18.07 -34.52 -22.68
#